data_AF-S7WTA0-F1
#
_entry.id   AF-S7WTA0-F1
#
_cell.length_a   1.000
_cell.length_b   1.000
_cell.length_c   1.000
_cell.angle_alpha   90.00
_cell.angle_beta   90.00
_cell.angle_gamma   90.00
#
_symmetry.space_group_name_H-M   'P 1'
#
loop_
_entity.id
_entity.type
_entity.pdbx_description
1 polymer ?
#
loop_
_entity_poly.entity_id
_entity_poly.type
_entity_poly.pdbx_seq_one_letter_code
_entity_poly.pdbx_strand_id
1 'polypeptide(L)'
;MSYDELGSNMFVVDNEIDINDKGYSLKDVNNLDENGDKTLLSNEPPAIRIMLEPSFWEDKILAKEGDAVLSNLNNFTEYFRGLYFKAETVNDDGSFLVLNTTSSNNANITIYYSKLTESTTDDDELRDSSTYVLTFGSNKINFLDNDFTLPINNVDATNGDSRIYLKGGQGAIAGIRLFDGFDNEAGISNFDKFRNDFVNLEDNKFESSKRLVNEANLVFYVDREQLDLLNEDPDNEPNRLYLYDAQNKTPLVDYYLDAANTNLPSFSRIRHLGPLQRVEDETDADYEKGIKYKLKITEHINNLLLSDSTNVELGLAVSLNVNIEDPSISFSQSKVKTGDDLNLTVPISSVLSPRGTILYGNNVTDQDESKRVYLEIYYTEPNY
;
A
#
# COMPACT_ATOMS: atom_id res chain seq x y z
N MET A 1 11.53 -16.35 -21.75
CA MET A 1 12.83 -16.36 -21.02
C MET A 1 13.91 -17.21 -21.70
N SER A 2 15.13 -16.68 -21.78
CA SER A 2 16.34 -17.50 -21.83
C SER A 2 17.24 -17.05 -20.68
N TYR A 3 17.67 -17.98 -19.85
CA TYR A 3 18.74 -17.73 -18.90
C TYR A 3 20.06 -17.98 -19.62
N ASP A 4 21.16 -17.39 -19.13
CA ASP A 4 22.46 -17.96 -19.46
C ASP A 4 22.47 -19.45 -19.09
N GLU A 5 23.40 -20.20 -19.67
CA GLU A 5 23.65 -21.61 -19.30
C GLU A 5 23.88 -21.80 -17.78
N LEU A 6 24.03 -20.70 -17.04
CA LEU A 6 24.27 -20.59 -15.62
C LEU A 6 23.01 -20.36 -14.77
N GLY A 7 21.86 -20.04 -15.36
CA GLY A 7 20.64 -19.66 -14.61
C GLY A 7 20.80 -18.37 -13.79
N SER A 8 21.89 -17.63 -13.99
CA SER A 8 22.40 -16.61 -13.09
C SER A 8 22.05 -15.19 -13.53
N ASN A 9 21.83 -14.99 -14.82
CA ASN A 9 21.37 -13.71 -15.36
C ASN A 9 20.14 -13.94 -16.24
N MET A 10 19.13 -13.08 -16.10
CA MET A 10 18.03 -13.03 -17.06
C MET A 10 18.46 -12.23 -18.28
N PHE A 11 18.35 -12.85 -19.45
CA PHE A 11 18.35 -12.10 -20.69
C PHE A 11 16.92 -11.73 -21.02
N VAL A 12 16.74 -10.43 -21.26
CA VAL A 12 15.49 -9.91 -21.76
C VAL A 12 15.36 -10.36 -23.22
N VAL A 13 14.40 -11.24 -23.49
CA VAL A 13 14.06 -11.67 -24.85
C VAL A 13 12.87 -10.83 -25.28
N ASP A 14 12.97 -10.18 -26.43
CA ASP A 14 11.89 -9.34 -26.98
C ASP A 14 11.39 -8.22 -26.04
N ASN A 15 12.25 -7.71 -25.15
CA ASN A 15 11.90 -6.74 -24.10
C ASN A 15 10.90 -7.23 -23.04
N GLU A 16 10.68 -8.54 -22.93
CA GLU A 16 9.78 -9.15 -21.94
C GLU A 16 10.55 -9.70 -20.73
N ILE A 17 10.02 -9.46 -19.52
CA ILE A 17 10.57 -9.96 -18.25
C ILE A 17 9.48 -10.75 -17.53
N ASP A 18 9.70 -12.05 -17.41
CA ASP A 18 8.83 -12.93 -16.64
C ASP A 18 9.20 -12.88 -15.15
N ILE A 19 8.27 -12.41 -14.32
CA ILE A 19 8.45 -12.36 -12.86
C ILE A 19 7.90 -13.65 -12.26
N ASN A 20 8.66 -14.27 -11.35
CA ASN A 20 8.17 -15.40 -10.56
C ASN A 20 8.55 -15.24 -9.08
N ASP A 21 7.89 -16.02 -8.24
CA ASP A 21 8.03 -16.05 -6.79
C ASP A 21 9.14 -17.01 -6.31
N LYS A 22 9.98 -17.52 -7.21
CA LYS A 22 11.05 -18.46 -6.89
C LYS A 22 12.39 -17.75 -6.76
N GLY A 23 13.18 -18.21 -5.79
CA GLY A 23 14.58 -17.79 -5.65
C GLY A 23 15.44 -18.35 -6.78
N TYR A 24 16.69 -17.89 -6.85
CA TYR A 24 17.66 -18.32 -7.85
C TYR A 24 18.93 -18.89 -7.21
N SER A 25 19.53 -19.87 -7.87
CA SER A 25 20.80 -20.49 -7.45
C SER A 25 21.93 -19.98 -8.33
N LEU A 26 22.82 -19.18 -7.76
CA LEU A 26 24.03 -18.73 -8.44
C LEU A 26 25.08 -19.84 -8.43
N LYS A 27 25.76 -20.05 -9.55
CA LYS A 27 26.84 -21.04 -9.68
C LYS A 27 28.20 -20.35 -9.83
N ASP A 28 29.23 -20.95 -9.25
CA ASP A 28 30.61 -20.47 -9.37
C ASP A 28 31.13 -20.73 -10.79
N VAL A 29 31.51 -19.67 -11.49
CA VAL A 29 32.02 -19.74 -12.87
C VAL A 29 33.46 -20.24 -12.95
N ASN A 30 34.20 -20.18 -11.84
CA ASN A 30 35.63 -20.52 -11.78
C ASN A 30 35.89 -21.86 -11.08
N ASN A 31 34.86 -22.50 -10.51
CA ASN A 31 35.01 -23.73 -9.73
C ASN A 31 34.02 -24.83 -10.18
N LEU A 32 34.57 -25.89 -10.77
CA LEU A 32 33.83 -27.06 -11.23
C LEU A 32 33.96 -28.21 -10.21
N ASP A 33 32.91 -29.00 -10.05
CA ASP A 33 32.92 -30.22 -9.27
C ASP A 33 33.62 -31.37 -10.01
N GLU A 34 33.66 -32.54 -9.36
CA GLU A 34 34.27 -33.75 -9.88
C GLU A 34 33.64 -34.29 -11.19
N ASN A 35 32.43 -33.83 -11.54
CA ASN A 35 31.74 -34.19 -12.76
C ASN A 35 31.89 -33.13 -13.87
N GLY A 36 32.61 -32.03 -13.59
CA GLY A 36 32.75 -30.89 -14.50
C GLY A 36 31.55 -29.94 -14.44
N ASP A 37 30.65 -30.11 -13.47
CA ASP A 37 29.51 -29.24 -13.25
C ASP A 37 29.90 -28.05 -12.39
N LYS A 38 29.39 -26.86 -12.71
CA LYS A 38 29.65 -25.64 -11.93
C LYS A 38 29.04 -25.78 -10.54
N THR A 39 29.84 -25.51 -9.51
CA THR A 39 29.45 -25.64 -8.10
C THR A 39 28.46 -24.54 -7.69
N LEU A 40 27.58 -24.83 -6.71
CA LEU A 40 26.67 -23.82 -6.15
C LEU A 40 27.46 -22.75 -5.41
N LEU A 41 27.25 -21.47 -5.78
CA LEU A 41 27.83 -20.31 -5.11
C LEU A 41 26.91 -19.79 -3.99
N SER A 42 25.64 -19.50 -4.31
CA SER A 42 24.65 -19.02 -3.34
C SER A 42 23.21 -19.28 -3.81
N ASN A 43 22.27 -19.26 -2.86
CA ASN A 43 20.83 -19.22 -3.14
C ASN A 43 20.31 -17.84 -2.75
N GLU A 44 19.61 -17.20 -3.66
CA GLU A 44 19.11 -15.85 -3.51
C GLU A 44 17.57 -15.86 -3.48
N PRO A 45 16.94 -14.94 -2.73
CA PRO A 45 15.48 -14.81 -2.71
C PRO A 45 14.93 -14.36 -4.08
N PRO A 46 13.60 -14.47 -4.31
CA PRO A 46 12.99 -13.98 -5.55
C PRO A 46 13.35 -12.51 -5.79
N ALA A 47 13.95 -12.21 -6.95
CA ALA A 47 14.34 -10.86 -7.32
C ALA A 47 14.45 -10.71 -8.85
N ILE A 48 14.39 -9.47 -9.33
CA ILE A 48 14.67 -9.14 -10.72
C ILE A 48 16.17 -8.89 -10.88
N ARG A 49 16.85 -9.77 -11.61
CA ARG A 49 18.26 -9.65 -12.00
C ARG A 49 18.41 -9.62 -13.51
N ILE A 50 18.74 -8.44 -14.03
CA ILE A 50 18.88 -8.19 -15.46
C ILE A 50 20.33 -7.85 -15.77
N MET A 51 20.89 -8.48 -16.81
CA MET A 51 22.17 -8.04 -17.37
C MET A 51 21.95 -6.74 -18.15
N LEU A 52 22.59 -5.67 -17.71
CA LEU A 52 22.51 -4.39 -18.40
C LEU A 52 23.47 -4.38 -19.60
N GLU A 53 23.13 -3.63 -20.65
CA GLU A 53 23.91 -3.54 -21.89
C GLU A 53 25.34 -3.03 -21.62
N PRO A 54 26.38 -3.87 -21.73
CA PRO A 54 27.73 -3.50 -21.27
C PRO A 54 28.30 -2.28 -21.98
N SER A 55 28.08 -2.16 -23.29
CA SER A 55 28.59 -1.06 -24.10
C SER A 55 28.08 0.31 -23.63
N PHE A 56 26.79 0.39 -23.30
CA PHE A 56 26.20 1.62 -22.76
C PHE A 56 26.85 2.02 -21.43
N TRP A 57 27.06 1.07 -20.51
CA TRP A 57 27.61 1.37 -19.18
C TRP A 57 29.11 1.65 -19.20
N GLU A 58 29.85 1.03 -20.12
CA GLU A 58 31.24 1.36 -20.41
C GLU A 58 31.37 2.82 -20.83
N ASP A 59 30.62 3.26 -21.84
CA ASP A 59 30.62 4.65 -22.30
C ASP A 59 30.10 5.63 -21.24
N LYS A 60 29.06 5.23 -20.49
CA LYS A 60 28.41 6.10 -19.51
C LYS A 60 29.28 6.33 -18.28
N ILE A 61 30.02 5.32 -17.82
CA ILE A 61 30.77 5.36 -16.56
C ILE A 61 32.29 5.24 -16.79
N LEU A 62 32.76 4.15 -17.39
CA LEU A 62 34.20 3.85 -17.47
C LEU A 62 34.94 4.82 -18.39
N ALA A 63 34.38 5.15 -19.55
CA ALA A 63 34.96 6.12 -20.49
C ALA A 63 34.98 7.58 -19.96
N LYS A 64 34.39 7.82 -18.77
CA LYS A 64 34.44 9.11 -18.06
C LYS A 64 35.57 9.19 -17.05
N GLU A 65 36.51 8.25 -17.08
CA GLU A 65 37.75 8.33 -16.30
C GLU A 65 38.45 9.68 -16.51
N GLY A 66 38.79 10.35 -15.40
CA GLY A 66 39.44 11.67 -15.41
C GLY A 66 38.53 12.85 -15.77
N ASP A 67 37.28 12.62 -16.20
CA ASP A 67 36.32 13.69 -16.49
C ASP A 67 35.81 14.33 -15.17
N ALA A 68 35.55 15.64 -15.22
CA ALA A 68 35.00 16.41 -14.11
C ALA A 68 33.63 15.88 -13.64
N VAL A 69 32.88 15.19 -14.51
CA VAL A 69 31.58 14.59 -14.15
C VAL A 69 31.70 13.51 -13.05
N LEU A 70 32.86 12.83 -12.95
CA LEU A 70 33.12 11.82 -11.91
C LEU A 70 33.93 12.36 -10.72
N SER A 71 34.33 13.64 -10.75
CA SER A 71 35.25 14.20 -9.74
C SER A 71 34.64 14.34 -8.34
N ASN A 72 33.31 14.39 -8.23
CA ASN A 72 32.60 14.50 -6.95
C ASN A 72 31.12 14.10 -7.11
N LEU A 73 30.44 13.92 -5.97
CA LEU A 73 29.05 13.48 -5.91
C LEU A 73 28.07 14.42 -6.63
N ASN A 74 28.20 15.74 -6.47
CA ASN A 74 27.26 16.69 -7.07
C ASN A 74 27.32 16.64 -8.60
N ASN A 75 28.53 16.62 -9.16
CA ASN A 75 28.74 16.49 -10.59
C ASN A 75 28.19 15.16 -11.12
N PHE A 76 28.40 14.07 -10.37
CA PHE A 76 27.87 12.77 -10.75
C PHE A 76 26.34 12.74 -10.72
N THR A 77 25.70 13.31 -9.70
CA THR A 77 24.24 13.39 -9.61
C THR A 77 23.63 14.15 -10.79
N GLU A 78 24.22 15.28 -11.19
CA GLU A 78 23.77 16.06 -12.35
C GLU A 78 23.97 15.34 -13.70
N TYR A 79 25.03 14.55 -13.81
CA TYR A 79 25.36 13.78 -15.01
C TYR A 79 24.51 12.51 -15.15
N PHE A 80 24.35 11.76 -14.06
CA PHE A 80 23.71 10.45 -14.05
C PHE A 80 22.18 10.56 -13.95
N ARG A 81 21.65 11.53 -13.20
CA ARG A 81 20.21 11.84 -13.01
C ARG A 81 19.33 10.71 -12.44
N GLY A 82 19.86 9.50 -12.31
CA GLY A 82 19.16 8.35 -11.76
C GLY A 82 18.65 7.40 -12.84
N LEU A 83 17.84 6.43 -12.41
CA LEU A 83 17.23 5.44 -13.29
C LEU A 83 15.75 5.76 -13.48
N TYR A 84 15.29 5.58 -14.71
CA TYR A 84 13.87 5.68 -15.05
C TYR A 84 13.38 4.31 -15.49
N PHE A 85 12.46 3.75 -14.72
CA PHE A 85 11.83 2.47 -15.03
C PHE A 85 10.50 2.74 -15.74
N LYS A 86 10.34 2.14 -16.91
CA LYS A 86 9.09 2.12 -17.66
C LYS A 86 8.76 0.67 -18.01
N ALA A 87 7.56 0.25 -17.66
CA ALA A 87 7.02 -1.05 -18.01
C ALA A 87 5.68 -0.84 -18.74
N GLU A 88 5.31 -1.79 -19.59
CA GLU A 88 4.03 -1.85 -20.27
C GLU A 88 3.47 -3.27 -20.17
N THR A 89 2.15 -3.39 -20.27
CA THR A 89 1.45 -4.67 -20.25
C THR A 89 1.74 -5.46 -21.51
N VAL A 90 1.86 -6.77 -21.39
CA VAL A 90 2.01 -7.67 -22.53
C VAL A 90 0.64 -8.31 -22.77
N ASN A 91 0.06 -8.13 -23.96
CA ASN A 91 -1.27 -8.63 -24.31
C ASN A 91 -2.41 -8.16 -23.38
N ASP A 92 -2.36 -6.90 -22.94
CA ASP A 92 -3.29 -6.31 -21.95
C ASP A 92 -3.32 -7.06 -20.59
N ASP A 93 -2.35 -7.93 -20.35
CA ASP A 93 -2.08 -8.58 -19.08
C ASP A 93 -0.81 -7.99 -18.46
N GLY A 94 -0.82 -7.82 -17.15
CA GLY A 94 0.23 -7.08 -16.45
C GLY A 94 0.30 -7.42 -14.98
N SER A 95 1.51 -7.26 -14.42
CA SER A 95 1.77 -7.45 -13.00
C SER A 95 2.18 -6.15 -12.35
N PHE A 96 1.67 -5.90 -11.13
CA PHE A 96 2.16 -4.82 -10.29
C PHE A 96 3.24 -5.33 -9.35
N LEU A 97 4.40 -4.66 -9.34
CA LEU A 97 5.53 -5.02 -8.48
C LEU A 97 5.92 -3.86 -7.58
N VAL A 98 6.03 -4.15 -6.28
CA VAL A 98 6.62 -3.21 -5.31
C VAL A 98 8.11 -3.51 -5.19
N LEU A 99 8.94 -2.58 -5.65
CA LEU A 99 10.40 -2.70 -5.58
C LEU A 99 10.94 -2.16 -4.26
N ASN A 100 11.46 -3.03 -3.41
CA ASN A 100 12.16 -2.63 -2.19
C ASN A 100 13.58 -2.15 -2.49
N THR A 101 13.73 -0.84 -2.72
CA THR A 101 15.00 -0.18 -3.03
C THR A 101 15.65 0.52 -1.83
N THR A 102 15.34 0.07 -0.60
CA THR A 102 15.79 0.73 0.65
C THR A 102 17.15 0.24 1.15
N SER A 103 17.62 -0.92 0.68
CA SER A 103 18.88 -1.52 1.09
C SER A 103 19.73 -1.90 -0.13
N SER A 104 21.03 -1.68 -0.04
CA SER A 104 22.01 -2.11 -1.05
C SER A 104 22.00 -3.62 -1.28
N ASN A 105 21.61 -4.40 -0.27
CA ASN A 105 21.53 -5.86 -0.38
C ASN A 105 20.25 -6.31 -1.10
N ASN A 106 19.23 -5.43 -1.19
CA ASN A 106 17.96 -5.75 -1.82
C ASN A 106 17.89 -5.26 -3.27
N ALA A 107 18.50 -4.10 -3.57
CA ALA A 107 18.54 -3.55 -4.92
C ALA A 107 19.82 -2.73 -5.12
N ASN A 108 20.56 -3.06 -6.17
CA ASN A 108 21.77 -2.35 -6.59
C ASN A 108 22.04 -2.56 -8.08
N ILE A 109 22.96 -1.78 -8.62
CA ILE A 109 23.65 -2.10 -9.88
C ILE A 109 25.09 -2.48 -9.50
N THR A 110 25.51 -3.68 -9.86
CA THR A 110 26.90 -4.12 -9.69
C THR A 110 27.62 -4.06 -11.03
N ILE A 111 28.66 -3.24 -11.10
CA ILE A 111 29.56 -3.12 -12.25
C ILE A 111 30.78 -3.99 -11.97
N TYR A 112 31.02 -4.98 -12.83
CA TYR A 112 32.24 -5.76 -12.84
C TYR A 112 33.18 -5.16 -13.88
N TYR A 113 34.39 -4.80 -13.48
CA TYR A 113 35.38 -4.17 -14.36
C TYR A 113 36.77 -4.71 -14.05
N SER A 114 37.71 -4.49 -14.97
CA SER A 114 39.13 -4.75 -14.72
C SER A 114 39.88 -3.42 -14.67
N LYS A 115 40.90 -3.32 -13.82
CA LYS A 115 41.81 -2.16 -13.73
C LYS A 115 43.25 -2.63 -13.80
N LEU A 116 44.17 -1.75 -14.21
CA LEU A 116 45.60 -2.06 -14.15
C LEU A 116 46.01 -2.41 -12.72
N THR A 117 46.92 -3.36 -12.58
CA THR A 117 47.43 -3.75 -11.27
C THR A 117 48.16 -2.58 -10.62
N GLU A 118 47.99 -2.41 -9.31
CA GLU A 118 48.72 -1.40 -8.53
C GLU A 118 50.16 -1.85 -8.21
N SER A 119 50.51 -3.08 -8.59
CA SER A 119 51.83 -3.66 -8.41
C SER A 119 52.87 -2.96 -9.29
N THR A 120 53.96 -2.49 -8.68
CA THR A 120 55.09 -1.88 -9.40
C THR A 120 56.12 -2.93 -9.88
N THR A 121 55.83 -4.22 -9.69
CA THR A 121 56.74 -5.34 -10.00
C THR A 121 56.18 -6.31 -11.02
N ASP A 122 54.88 -6.25 -11.29
CA ASP A 122 54.22 -7.09 -12.29
C ASP A 122 54.25 -6.41 -13.66
N ASP A 123 53.76 -7.10 -14.68
CA ASP A 123 53.62 -6.56 -16.04
C ASP A 123 52.73 -5.30 -16.01
N ASP A 124 53.18 -4.22 -16.65
CA ASP A 124 52.46 -2.94 -16.72
C ASP A 124 51.09 -3.07 -17.42
N GLU A 125 50.86 -4.16 -18.17
CA GLU A 125 49.57 -4.49 -18.80
C GLU A 125 48.69 -5.45 -17.96
N LEU A 126 49.20 -5.96 -16.83
CA LEU A 126 48.43 -6.87 -15.98
C LEU A 126 47.21 -6.15 -15.39
N ARG A 127 46.04 -6.80 -15.46
CA ARG A 127 44.78 -6.26 -14.95
C ARG A 127 44.19 -7.11 -13.83
N ASP A 128 43.77 -6.44 -12.76
CA ASP A 128 43.02 -7.02 -11.66
C ASP A 128 41.51 -6.83 -11.87
N SER A 129 40.74 -7.88 -11.57
CA SER A 129 39.28 -7.82 -11.53
C SER A 129 38.79 -7.05 -10.31
N SER A 130 37.79 -6.20 -10.48
CA SER A 130 37.22 -5.38 -9.43
C SER A 130 35.71 -5.19 -9.62
N THR A 131 35.05 -4.74 -8.56
CA THR A 131 33.61 -4.50 -8.54
C THR A 131 33.29 -3.14 -7.98
N TYR A 132 32.23 -2.53 -8.51
CA TYR A 132 31.68 -1.29 -8.00
C TYR A 132 30.16 -1.41 -7.87
N VAL A 133 29.63 -1.07 -6.70
CA VAL A 133 28.20 -1.22 -6.40
C VAL A 133 27.56 0.16 -6.31
N LEU A 134 26.63 0.43 -7.22
CA LEU A 134 25.76 1.60 -7.20
C LEU A 134 24.47 1.27 -6.45
N THR A 135 24.15 2.06 -5.43
CA THR A 135 22.97 1.87 -4.59
C THR A 135 21.91 2.93 -4.88
N PHE A 136 20.65 2.60 -4.60
CA PHE A 136 19.55 3.54 -4.76
C PHE A 136 19.52 4.57 -3.63
N GLY A 137 19.40 5.85 -3.99
CA GLY A 137 19.22 6.93 -3.03
C GLY A 137 17.81 7.00 -2.43
N SER A 138 17.61 7.98 -1.55
CA SER A 138 16.32 8.26 -0.90
C SER A 138 15.27 8.85 -1.85
N ASN A 139 15.69 9.55 -2.89
CA ASN A 139 14.80 10.21 -3.84
C ASN A 139 14.20 9.18 -4.80
N LYS A 140 12.89 8.95 -4.66
CA LYS A 140 12.12 8.01 -5.48
C LYS A 140 10.85 8.73 -5.91
N ILE A 141 10.55 8.70 -7.20
CA ILE A 141 9.38 9.37 -7.77
C ILE A 141 8.62 8.31 -8.57
N ASN A 142 7.37 8.08 -8.19
CA ASN A 142 6.43 7.26 -8.96
C ASN A 142 5.48 8.21 -9.70
N PHE A 143 5.32 7.97 -11.00
CA PHE A 143 4.34 8.68 -11.82
C PHE A 143 3.09 7.80 -11.92
N LEU A 144 1.99 8.28 -11.34
CA LEU A 144 0.71 7.59 -11.34
C LEU A 144 -0.32 8.57 -11.94
N ASP A 145 -0.80 8.25 -13.13
CA ASP A 145 -1.81 9.06 -13.81
C ASP A 145 -3.20 8.49 -13.54
N ASN A 146 -4.11 9.36 -13.10
CA ASN A 146 -5.50 9.02 -12.85
C ASN A 146 -6.31 9.13 -14.15
N ASP A 147 -6.34 8.04 -14.91
CA ASP A 147 -7.13 7.92 -16.13
C ASP A 147 -8.11 6.74 -16.04
N PHE A 148 -8.81 6.61 -14.91
CA PHE A 148 -9.88 5.63 -14.80
C PHE A 148 -11.22 6.31 -14.56
N THR A 149 -12.23 5.87 -15.29
CA THR A 149 -13.61 6.27 -15.04
C THR A 149 -14.17 5.38 -13.94
N LEU A 150 -14.48 5.97 -12.79
CA LEU A 150 -15.33 5.31 -11.82
C LEU A 150 -16.69 5.02 -12.47
N PRO A 151 -17.28 3.82 -12.31
CA PRO A 151 -18.62 3.51 -12.80
C PRO A 151 -19.71 4.19 -11.95
N ILE A 152 -19.46 5.41 -11.47
CA ILE A 152 -20.36 6.14 -10.59
C ILE A 152 -21.02 7.24 -11.41
N ASN A 153 -22.19 6.92 -11.98
CA ASN A 153 -22.98 7.91 -12.73
C ASN A 153 -23.81 8.83 -11.81
N ASN A 154 -23.98 8.48 -10.53
CA ASN A 154 -24.88 9.16 -9.59
C ASN A 154 -24.28 9.19 -8.17
N VAL A 155 -23.21 9.95 -7.95
CA VAL A 155 -22.73 10.24 -6.58
C VAL A 155 -23.81 11.08 -5.88
N ASP A 156 -24.28 10.65 -4.71
CA ASP A 156 -25.18 11.41 -3.85
C ASP A 156 -24.43 11.89 -2.61
N ALA A 157 -23.78 13.03 -2.72
CA ALA A 157 -23.06 13.65 -1.61
C ALA A 157 -23.98 14.05 -0.44
N THR A 158 -25.30 14.13 -0.64
CA THR A 158 -26.25 14.57 0.40
C THR A 158 -26.76 13.40 1.22
N ASN A 159 -27.31 12.37 0.56
CA ASN A 159 -27.90 11.21 1.22
C ASN A 159 -26.92 10.03 1.35
N GLY A 160 -25.76 10.12 0.71
CA GLY A 160 -24.77 9.06 0.64
C GLY A 160 -25.03 8.09 -0.52
N ASP A 161 -23.99 7.38 -0.91
CA ASP A 161 -24.00 6.50 -2.06
C ASP A 161 -24.58 5.12 -1.74
N SER A 162 -25.11 4.45 -2.78
CA SER A 162 -25.54 3.05 -2.69
C SER A 162 -24.37 2.07 -2.67
N ARG A 163 -23.23 2.48 -3.25
CA ARG A 163 -22.00 1.71 -3.38
C ARG A 163 -20.79 2.60 -3.13
N ILE A 164 -19.80 2.04 -2.46
CA ILE A 164 -18.53 2.70 -2.15
C ILE A 164 -17.44 1.98 -2.95
N TYR A 165 -16.84 2.69 -3.91
CA TYR A 165 -15.76 2.15 -4.73
C TYR A 165 -14.43 2.58 -4.13
N LEU A 166 -13.60 1.60 -3.76
CA LEU A 166 -12.25 1.85 -3.24
C LEU A 166 -11.22 1.25 -4.18
N LYS A 167 -10.17 2.02 -4.49
CA LYS A 167 -9.07 1.56 -5.35
C LYS A 167 -7.77 2.25 -4.91
N GLY A 168 -6.69 1.50 -4.80
CA GLY A 168 -5.36 2.07 -4.51
C GLY A 168 -4.69 2.68 -5.75
N GLY A 169 -3.42 3.07 -5.63
CA GLY A 169 -2.68 3.72 -6.70
C GLY A 169 -3.23 5.11 -7.00
N GLN A 170 -3.54 5.38 -8.27
CA GLN A 170 -4.27 6.58 -8.70
C GLN A 170 -5.76 6.59 -8.34
N GLY A 171 -6.23 5.57 -7.61
CA GLY A 171 -7.62 5.15 -7.46
C GLY A 171 -8.55 6.08 -6.68
N ALA A 172 -9.43 5.48 -5.87
CA ALA A 172 -10.52 6.14 -5.18
C ALA A 172 -10.51 5.83 -3.69
N ILE A 173 -10.84 6.85 -2.90
CA ILE A 173 -11.09 6.77 -1.46
C ILE A 173 -12.52 7.23 -1.19
N ALA A 174 -13.06 6.90 -0.02
CA ALA A 174 -14.39 7.31 0.38
C ALA A 174 -14.37 8.21 1.61
N GLY A 175 -15.29 9.18 1.64
CA GLY A 175 -15.58 10.00 2.80
C GLY A 175 -16.76 9.41 3.59
N ILE A 176 -16.65 9.40 4.91
CA ILE A 176 -17.69 8.93 5.82
C ILE A 176 -17.98 10.03 6.84
N ARG A 177 -19.22 10.49 6.87
CA ARG A 177 -19.70 11.48 7.84
C ARG A 177 -20.64 10.78 8.81
N LEU A 178 -20.17 10.55 10.04
CA LEU A 178 -20.97 9.89 11.06
C LEU A 178 -22.09 10.82 11.52
N PHE A 179 -23.31 10.31 11.65
CA PHE A 179 -24.46 11.08 12.19
C PHE A 179 -24.71 12.42 11.49
N ASP A 180 -24.41 12.51 10.19
CA ASP A 180 -24.70 13.71 9.42
C ASP A 180 -26.21 13.91 9.23
N GLY A 181 -26.61 15.15 8.98
CA GLY A 181 -28.01 15.52 8.76
C GLY A 181 -28.76 15.94 10.03
N PHE A 182 -30.07 16.13 9.86
CA PHE A 182 -30.94 16.75 10.85
C PHE A 182 -32.20 15.93 11.07
N ASP A 183 -32.56 15.74 12.34
CA ASP A 183 -33.81 15.08 12.71
C ASP A 183 -34.92 16.13 12.84
N ASN A 184 -35.84 16.14 11.87
CA ASN A 184 -36.94 17.10 11.83
C ASN A 184 -37.97 16.88 12.95
N GLU A 185 -38.11 15.66 13.49
CA GLU A 185 -39.06 15.35 14.55
C GLU A 185 -38.52 15.81 15.91
N ALA A 186 -37.23 15.58 16.16
CA ALA A 186 -36.55 15.99 17.39
C ALA A 186 -36.12 17.47 17.36
N GLY A 187 -36.01 18.08 16.18
CA GLY A 187 -35.59 19.47 16.01
C GLY A 187 -34.11 19.72 16.32
N ILE A 188 -33.27 18.69 16.20
CA ILE A 188 -31.82 18.71 16.52
C ILE A 188 -31.02 17.95 15.46
N SER A 189 -29.70 18.11 15.44
CA SER A 189 -28.84 17.32 14.54
C SER A 189 -28.89 15.83 14.88
N ASN A 190 -28.63 14.97 13.88
CA ASN A 190 -28.53 13.53 14.10
C ASN A 190 -27.41 13.18 15.10
N PHE A 191 -26.34 13.97 15.11
CA PHE A 191 -25.26 13.86 16.10
C PHE A 191 -25.74 14.19 17.52
N ASP A 192 -26.47 15.29 17.72
CA ASP A 192 -26.99 15.66 19.04
C ASP A 192 -28.01 14.64 19.54
N LYS A 193 -28.84 14.10 18.64
CA LYS A 193 -29.75 12.99 18.95
C LYS A 193 -28.98 11.77 19.43
N PHE A 194 -27.97 11.34 18.69
CA PHE A 194 -27.09 10.24 19.09
C PHE A 194 -26.44 10.51 20.45
N ARG A 195 -25.86 11.69 20.66
CA ARG A 195 -25.21 12.07 21.92
C ARG A 195 -26.18 12.01 23.10
N ASN A 196 -27.41 12.51 22.91
CA ASN A 196 -28.46 12.48 23.94
C ASN A 196 -28.92 11.07 24.33
N ASP A 197 -28.76 10.06 23.47
CA ASP A 197 -29.08 8.66 23.81
C ASP A 197 -28.04 8.03 24.76
N PHE A 198 -26.81 8.57 24.79
CA PHE A 198 -25.69 7.99 25.55
C PHE A 198 -25.28 8.81 26.76
N VAL A 199 -25.44 10.13 26.74
CA VAL A 199 -24.97 11.02 27.81
C VAL A 199 -26.02 12.05 28.23
N ASN A 200 -25.93 12.53 29.46
CA ASN A 200 -26.55 13.76 29.92
C ASN A 200 -25.55 14.90 29.73
N LEU A 201 -26.06 16.04 29.26
CA LEU A 201 -25.27 17.24 29.04
C LEU A 201 -25.80 18.38 29.91
N GLU A 202 -24.89 19.10 30.55
CA GLU A 202 -25.15 20.39 31.20
C GLU A 202 -24.33 21.44 30.44
N ASP A 203 -24.97 22.50 29.94
CA ASP A 203 -24.32 23.54 29.12
C ASP A 203 -23.49 22.98 27.94
N ASN A 204 -24.02 21.97 27.24
CA ASN A 204 -23.35 21.21 26.15
C ASN A 204 -22.08 20.44 26.56
N LYS A 205 -21.79 20.33 27.85
CA LYS A 205 -20.66 19.57 28.39
C LYS A 205 -21.14 18.28 29.02
N PHE A 206 -20.31 17.25 28.92
CA PHE A 206 -20.58 15.95 29.53
C PHE A 206 -20.79 16.10 31.04
N GLU A 207 -21.93 15.61 31.55
CA GLU A 207 -22.25 15.56 32.97
C GLU A 207 -22.19 14.13 33.50
N SER A 208 -22.93 13.21 32.86
CA SER A 208 -23.01 11.81 33.25
C SER A 208 -23.37 10.90 32.07
N SER A 209 -23.04 9.62 32.17
CA SER A 209 -23.37 8.63 31.15
C SER A 209 -24.73 7.97 31.42
N LYS A 210 -25.60 7.93 30.40
CA LYS A 210 -26.79 7.07 30.37
C LYS A 210 -26.43 5.65 29.95
N ARG A 211 -25.47 5.54 29.02
CA ARG A 211 -24.97 4.29 28.44
C ARG A 211 -23.46 4.37 28.28
N LEU A 212 -22.76 3.31 28.68
CA LEU A 212 -21.32 3.20 28.53
C LEU A 212 -21.01 2.38 27.28
N VAL A 213 -20.34 3.00 26.30
CA VAL A 213 -19.92 2.30 25.07
C VAL A 213 -18.77 1.37 25.41
N ASN A 214 -19.00 0.05 25.27
CA ASN A 214 -17.99 -0.98 25.47
C ASN A 214 -17.23 -1.23 24.17
N GLU A 215 -17.94 -1.23 23.05
CA GLU A 215 -17.36 -1.44 21.73
C GLU A 215 -18.21 -0.75 20.66
N ALA A 216 -17.57 -0.09 19.70
CA ALA A 216 -18.22 0.45 18.52
C ALA A 216 -17.47 0.00 17.26
N ASN A 217 -18.18 -0.47 16.25
CA ASN A 217 -17.60 -0.94 14.99
C ASN A 217 -18.35 -0.40 13.78
N LEU A 218 -17.62 0.11 12.79
CA LEU A 218 -18.16 0.30 11.44
C LEU A 218 -18.02 -1.01 10.67
N VAL A 219 -19.14 -1.49 10.11
CA VAL A 219 -19.21 -2.74 9.37
C VAL A 219 -19.57 -2.45 7.91
N PHE A 220 -18.70 -2.89 7.01
CA PHE A 220 -18.86 -2.74 5.56
C PHE A 220 -18.97 -4.10 4.92
N TYR A 221 -20.08 -4.39 4.24
CA TYR A 221 -20.18 -5.58 3.42
C TYR A 221 -19.60 -5.32 2.04
N VAL A 222 -18.95 -6.34 1.48
CA VAL A 222 -18.44 -6.27 0.13
C VAL A 222 -19.53 -6.69 -0.85
N ASP A 223 -19.68 -5.93 -1.93
CA ASP A 223 -20.58 -6.26 -3.03
C ASP A 223 -19.99 -7.35 -3.91
N ARG A 224 -20.21 -8.59 -3.49
CA ARG A 224 -19.85 -9.79 -4.26
C ARG A 224 -20.50 -9.84 -5.62
N GLU A 225 -21.75 -9.41 -5.71
CA GLU A 225 -22.53 -9.54 -6.95
C GLU A 225 -21.91 -8.64 -8.03
N GLN A 226 -21.52 -7.40 -7.68
CA GLN A 226 -20.84 -6.51 -8.61
C GLN A 226 -19.43 -7.00 -8.97
N LEU A 227 -18.65 -7.47 -8.00
CA LEU A 227 -17.30 -7.97 -8.26
C LEU A 227 -17.32 -9.23 -9.14
N ASP A 228 -18.25 -10.15 -8.90
CA ASP A 228 -18.43 -11.36 -9.71
C ASP A 228 -18.88 -11.02 -11.14
N LEU A 229 -19.77 -10.02 -11.31
CA LEU A 229 -20.19 -9.54 -12.63
C LEU A 229 -19.04 -8.92 -13.44
N LEU A 230 -18.06 -8.31 -12.75
CA LEU A 230 -16.86 -7.75 -13.36
C LEU A 230 -15.77 -8.81 -13.61
N ASN A 231 -15.99 -10.07 -13.20
CA ASN A 231 -14.99 -11.15 -13.19
C ASN A 231 -13.70 -10.76 -12.43
N GLU A 232 -13.85 -10.02 -11.33
CA GLU A 232 -12.72 -9.64 -10.48
C GLU A 232 -12.20 -10.87 -9.73
N ASP A 233 -10.88 -11.04 -9.74
CA ASP A 233 -10.20 -12.09 -8.99
C ASP A 233 -10.32 -11.83 -7.47
N PRO A 234 -10.90 -12.75 -6.67
CA PRO A 234 -10.98 -12.62 -5.21
C PRO A 234 -9.63 -12.39 -4.50
N ASP A 235 -8.52 -12.80 -5.11
CA ASP A 235 -7.16 -12.58 -4.57
C ASP A 235 -6.69 -11.13 -4.73
N ASN A 236 -7.25 -10.41 -5.70
CA ASN A 236 -6.99 -8.99 -5.92
C ASN A 236 -7.72 -8.09 -4.93
N GLU A 237 -8.56 -8.66 -4.07
CA GLU A 237 -9.22 -7.88 -3.03
C GLU A 237 -8.23 -7.37 -1.96
N PRO A 238 -8.39 -6.12 -1.51
CA PRO A 238 -7.53 -5.54 -0.49
C PRO A 238 -7.76 -6.23 0.85
N ASN A 239 -6.78 -6.97 1.35
CA ASN A 239 -6.95 -7.63 2.65
C ASN A 239 -7.18 -6.63 3.80
N ARG A 240 -6.74 -5.37 3.67
CA ARG A 240 -6.85 -4.34 4.70
C ARG A 240 -7.44 -3.05 4.13
N LEU A 241 -8.33 -2.43 4.90
CA LEU A 241 -8.73 -1.04 4.74
C LEU A 241 -8.10 -0.19 5.84
N TYR A 242 -7.93 1.09 5.56
CA TYR A 242 -7.44 2.10 6.47
C TYR A 242 -8.51 3.16 6.67
N LEU A 243 -8.92 3.35 7.92
CA LEU A 243 -9.88 4.36 8.35
C LEU A 243 -9.12 5.42 9.15
N TYR A 244 -9.29 6.70 8.76
CA TYR A 244 -8.50 7.79 9.30
C TYR A 244 -9.31 9.08 9.39
N ASP A 245 -8.78 10.06 10.12
CA ASP A 245 -9.33 11.41 10.14
C ASP A 245 -8.94 12.13 8.84
N ALA A 246 -9.90 12.35 7.95
CA ALA A 246 -9.63 12.96 6.65
C ALA A 246 -9.27 14.44 6.77
N GLN A 247 -9.81 15.13 7.78
CA GLN A 247 -9.61 16.56 7.99
C GLN A 247 -8.20 16.83 8.54
N ASN A 248 -7.79 16.08 9.56
CA ASN A 248 -6.48 16.23 10.21
C ASN A 248 -5.38 15.36 9.58
N LYS A 249 -5.76 14.44 8.69
CA LYS A 249 -4.85 13.57 7.91
C LYS A 249 -4.03 12.63 8.79
N THR A 250 -4.63 12.17 9.88
CA THR A 250 -3.99 11.35 10.92
C THR A 250 -4.78 10.08 11.19
N PRO A 251 -4.13 9.01 11.68
CA PRO A 251 -4.83 7.86 12.21
C PRO A 251 -5.81 8.25 13.34
N LEU A 252 -6.90 7.48 13.48
CA LEU A 252 -7.80 7.62 14.61
C LEU A 252 -7.13 7.18 15.91
N VAL A 253 -7.65 7.64 17.04
CA VAL A 253 -7.15 7.25 18.38
C VAL A 253 -7.10 5.73 18.57
N ASP A 254 -8.09 4.99 18.04
CA ASP A 254 -8.14 3.53 18.08
C ASP A 254 -6.94 2.85 17.39
N TYR A 255 -6.35 3.47 16.36
CA TYR A 255 -5.14 2.98 15.70
C TYR A 255 -3.97 2.90 16.69
N TYR A 256 -3.78 3.94 17.51
CA TYR A 256 -2.67 4.02 18.45
C TYR A 256 -2.84 3.07 19.64
N LEU A 257 -4.09 2.81 20.04
CA LEU A 257 -4.41 1.89 21.14
C LEU A 257 -4.32 0.42 20.75
N ASP A 258 -4.37 0.11 19.46
CA ASP A 258 -4.27 -1.26 18.98
C ASP A 258 -2.82 -1.72 18.82
N ALA A 259 -2.51 -3.01 18.98
CA ALA A 259 -1.12 -3.47 18.98
C ALA A 259 -0.53 -3.49 17.54
N ALA A 260 0.66 -2.91 17.36
CA ALA A 260 1.42 -3.04 16.12
C ALA A 260 2.21 -4.36 16.08
N ASN A 261 2.32 -4.98 14.91
CA ASN A 261 3.23 -6.09 14.64
C ASN A 261 4.06 -5.79 13.39
N THR A 262 5.35 -5.53 13.57
CA THR A 262 6.28 -5.22 12.47
C THR A 262 6.86 -6.45 11.80
N ASN A 263 6.91 -7.59 12.51
CA ASN A 263 7.43 -8.85 11.99
C ASN A 263 6.40 -9.58 11.11
N LEU A 264 5.12 -9.47 11.47
CA LEU A 264 3.98 -10.02 10.73
C LEU A 264 2.93 -8.91 10.53
N PRO A 265 3.13 -7.99 9.56
CA PRO A 265 2.25 -6.85 9.35
C PRO A 265 0.79 -7.21 9.08
N SER A 266 0.52 -8.40 8.53
CA SER A 266 -0.84 -8.92 8.32
C SER A 266 -1.66 -9.02 9.61
N PHE A 267 -1.02 -9.21 10.77
CA PHE A 267 -1.64 -9.28 12.09
C PHE A 267 -1.50 -7.98 12.91
N SER A 268 -1.01 -6.91 12.28
CA SER A 268 -0.89 -5.62 12.94
C SER A 268 -2.23 -4.91 13.03
N ARG A 269 -2.48 -4.17 14.11
CA ARG A 269 -3.68 -3.35 14.33
C ARG A 269 -4.99 -4.09 13.99
N ILE A 270 -5.09 -5.36 14.39
CA ILE A 270 -6.15 -6.28 13.94
C ILE A 270 -7.53 -6.01 14.57
N ARG A 271 -7.58 -5.31 15.72
CA ARG A 271 -8.84 -4.95 16.38
C ARG A 271 -9.43 -3.70 15.75
N HIS A 272 -8.61 -2.66 15.53
CA HIS A 272 -9.06 -1.41 14.91
C HIS A 272 -9.31 -1.57 13.42
N LEU A 273 -8.35 -2.13 12.68
CA LEU A 273 -8.38 -2.25 11.22
C LEU A 273 -8.46 -3.71 10.80
N GLY A 274 -9.47 -4.45 11.25
CA GLY A 274 -9.60 -5.88 11.00
C GLY A 274 -9.45 -6.25 9.51
N PRO A 275 -8.84 -7.41 9.20
CA PRO A 275 -8.69 -7.87 7.82
C PRO A 275 -10.04 -8.21 7.20
N LEU A 276 -10.04 -8.31 5.88
CA LEU A 276 -11.18 -8.82 5.12
C LEU A 276 -11.59 -10.19 5.66
N GLN A 277 -12.83 -10.32 6.11
CA GLN A 277 -13.40 -11.62 6.44
C GLN A 277 -13.77 -12.31 5.13
N ARG A 278 -13.34 -13.55 4.93
CA ARG A 278 -13.66 -14.36 3.75
C ARG A 278 -14.52 -15.56 4.11
N VAL A 279 -15.22 -16.12 3.12
CA VAL A 279 -15.94 -17.39 3.27
C VAL A 279 -14.90 -18.51 3.31
N GLU A 280 -14.92 -19.34 4.35
CA GLU A 280 -14.20 -20.62 4.34
C GLU A 280 -14.96 -21.55 3.38
N ASP A 281 -14.40 -21.79 2.18
CA ASP A 281 -14.94 -22.77 1.24
C ASP A 281 -14.19 -24.10 1.40
N GLU A 282 -14.89 -25.12 1.91
CA GLU A 282 -14.31 -26.46 2.11
C GLU A 282 -14.00 -27.19 0.77
N THR A 283 -14.53 -26.69 -0.36
CA THR A 283 -14.43 -27.35 -1.67
C THR A 283 -13.38 -26.77 -2.59
N ASP A 284 -12.97 -25.52 -2.37
CA ASP A 284 -11.91 -24.85 -3.12
C ASP A 284 -11.12 -23.90 -2.20
N ALA A 285 -10.11 -24.44 -1.54
CA ALA A 285 -9.27 -23.71 -0.58
C ALA A 285 -8.45 -22.57 -1.22
N ASP A 286 -8.43 -22.48 -2.55
CA ASP A 286 -7.68 -21.47 -3.30
C ASP A 286 -8.55 -20.25 -3.69
N TYR A 287 -9.88 -20.25 -3.43
CA TYR A 287 -10.81 -19.18 -3.84
C TYR A 287 -11.74 -18.71 -2.71
N GLU A 288 -11.19 -18.13 -1.64
CA GLU A 288 -12.01 -17.58 -0.56
C GLU A 288 -12.51 -16.17 -0.91
N LYS A 289 -13.80 -15.99 -1.19
CA LYS A 289 -14.37 -14.65 -1.49
C LYS A 289 -14.57 -13.81 -0.23
N GLY A 290 -14.31 -12.51 -0.31
CA GLY A 290 -14.54 -11.59 0.80
C GLY A 290 -16.02 -11.38 1.15
N ILE A 291 -16.30 -11.12 2.42
CA ILE A 291 -17.66 -10.90 2.95
C ILE A 291 -17.80 -9.49 3.46
N LYS A 292 -16.93 -9.09 4.39
CA LYS A 292 -17.04 -7.81 5.08
C LYS A 292 -15.75 -7.38 5.76
N TYR A 293 -15.68 -6.08 6.05
CA TYR A 293 -14.70 -5.47 6.95
C TYR A 293 -15.41 -5.02 8.23
N LYS A 294 -14.74 -5.19 9.37
CA LYS A 294 -15.20 -4.71 10.68
C LYS A 294 -14.09 -3.85 11.29
N LEU A 295 -14.34 -2.55 11.40
CA LEU A 295 -13.38 -1.55 11.85
C LEU A 295 -13.82 -0.99 13.21
N LYS A 296 -13.05 -1.24 14.26
CA LYS A 296 -13.41 -0.84 15.64
C LYS A 296 -13.04 0.61 15.90
N ILE A 297 -14.02 1.46 16.23
CA ILE A 297 -13.85 2.90 16.48
C ILE A 297 -14.34 3.31 17.87
N THR A 298 -14.21 2.41 18.84
CA THR A 298 -14.73 2.60 20.20
C THR A 298 -14.25 3.89 20.83
N GLU A 299 -12.94 4.15 20.79
CA GLU A 299 -12.37 5.30 21.47
C GLU A 299 -12.67 6.60 20.72
N HIS A 300 -12.77 6.54 19.39
CA HIS A 300 -13.29 7.66 18.60
C HIS A 300 -14.73 8.02 19.03
N ILE A 301 -15.64 7.04 19.13
CA ILE A 301 -17.02 7.28 19.60
C ILE A 301 -17.06 7.80 21.04
N ASN A 302 -16.25 7.24 21.94
CA ASN A 302 -16.16 7.74 23.32
C ASN A 302 -15.71 9.20 23.37
N ASN A 303 -14.73 9.61 22.56
CA ASN A 303 -14.28 10.99 22.53
C ASN A 303 -15.35 11.96 22.01
N LEU A 304 -16.15 11.54 21.02
CA LEU A 304 -17.30 12.33 20.55
C LEU A 304 -18.36 12.53 21.65
N LEU A 305 -18.55 11.53 22.52
CA LEU A 305 -19.55 11.60 23.60
C LEU A 305 -19.03 12.38 24.82
N LEU A 306 -17.78 12.16 25.22
CA LEU A 306 -17.25 12.54 26.54
C LEU A 306 -16.33 13.78 26.51
N SER A 307 -15.62 14.03 25.41
CA SER A 307 -14.45 14.93 25.38
C SER A 307 -14.66 16.19 24.54
N ASP A 308 -15.91 16.58 24.26
CA ASP A 308 -16.28 17.70 23.38
C ASP A 308 -15.50 17.69 22.04
N SER A 309 -15.22 16.48 21.53
CA SER A 309 -14.48 16.30 20.28
C SER A 309 -15.37 16.58 19.08
N THR A 310 -14.77 17.18 18.06
CA THR A 310 -15.47 17.47 16.80
C THR A 310 -15.73 16.17 16.04
N ASN A 311 -16.96 16.02 15.53
CA ASN A 311 -17.33 14.96 14.60
C ASN A 311 -16.72 15.26 13.22
N VAL A 312 -15.48 14.82 13.03
CA VAL A 312 -14.71 14.99 11.80
C VAL A 312 -15.16 14.01 10.72
N GLU A 313 -14.94 14.37 9.46
CA GLU A 313 -15.11 13.44 8.36
C GLU A 313 -14.01 12.37 8.39
N LEU A 314 -14.40 11.10 8.28
CA LEU A 314 -13.49 9.98 8.22
C LEU A 314 -13.18 9.64 6.76
N GLY A 315 -11.93 9.35 6.46
CA GLY A 315 -11.49 8.81 5.19
C GLY A 315 -11.38 7.29 5.26
N LEU A 316 -11.82 6.59 4.22
CA LEU A 316 -11.66 5.16 4.04
C LEU A 316 -10.88 4.88 2.76
N ALA A 317 -9.78 4.14 2.88
CA ALA A 317 -8.92 3.79 1.75
C ALA A 317 -8.50 2.31 1.81
N VAL A 318 -8.16 1.73 0.67
CA VAL A 318 -7.45 0.44 0.67
C VAL A 318 -6.04 0.63 1.26
N SER A 319 -5.49 -0.40 1.89
CA SER A 319 -4.15 -0.35 2.46
C SER A 319 -3.39 -1.63 2.17
N LEU A 320 -2.21 -1.52 1.56
CA LEU A 320 -1.29 -2.65 1.43
C LEU A 320 -0.70 -3.08 2.80
N ASN A 321 -0.38 -2.10 3.65
CA ASN A 321 0.16 -2.34 4.99
C ASN A 321 -0.24 -1.18 5.90
N VAL A 322 -1.02 -1.45 6.94
CA VAL A 322 -1.51 -0.39 7.83
C VAL A 322 -0.40 0.23 8.70
N ASN A 323 0.75 -0.43 8.87
CA ASN A 323 1.83 0.06 9.73
C ASN A 323 2.51 1.32 9.20
N ILE A 324 2.52 1.51 7.88
CA ILE A 324 3.20 2.67 7.27
C ILE A 324 2.35 3.95 7.39
N GLU A 325 1.16 3.85 7.97
CA GLU A 325 0.32 4.98 8.33
C GLU A 325 0.70 5.60 9.69
N ASP A 326 1.66 5.00 10.41
CA ASP A 326 2.19 5.58 11.63
C ASP A 326 3.10 6.80 11.30
N PRO A 327 2.70 8.03 11.70
CA PRO A 327 3.46 9.23 11.38
C PRO A 327 4.82 9.30 12.08
N SER A 328 5.08 8.46 13.08
CA SER A 328 6.41 8.35 13.70
C SER A 328 7.43 7.58 12.84
N ILE A 329 6.96 6.82 11.85
CA ILE A 329 7.77 5.95 11.00
C ILE A 329 7.99 6.57 9.61
N SER A 330 6.94 7.16 9.03
CA SER A 330 6.98 7.70 7.67
C SER A 330 5.97 8.84 7.49
N PHE A 331 6.07 9.56 6.38
CA PHE A 331 4.93 10.34 5.89
C PHE A 331 3.76 9.38 5.61
N SER A 332 2.66 9.54 6.34
CA SER A 332 1.45 8.74 6.18
C SER A 332 0.61 9.17 4.97
N GLN A 333 0.87 10.35 4.42
CA GLN A 333 0.01 10.98 3.41
C GLN A 333 0.82 11.49 2.22
N SER A 334 0.35 11.16 1.02
CA SER A 334 0.89 11.64 -0.25
C SER A 334 0.03 12.78 -0.79
N LYS A 335 0.65 13.85 -1.29
CA LYS A 335 -0.07 14.94 -1.95
C LYS A 335 -0.55 14.52 -3.32
N VAL A 336 -1.81 14.81 -3.63
CA VAL A 336 -2.36 14.61 -4.96
C VAL A 336 -2.08 15.85 -5.81
N LYS A 337 -1.51 15.65 -7.00
CA LYS A 337 -1.30 16.73 -7.96
C LYS A 337 -2.59 16.96 -8.75
N THR A 338 -3.48 17.80 -8.21
CA THR A 338 -4.73 18.21 -8.88
C THR A 338 -4.80 19.74 -9.02
N GLY A 339 -5.59 20.21 -9.99
CA GLY A 339 -5.89 21.63 -10.18
C GLY A 339 -6.97 22.16 -9.23
N ASP A 340 -7.82 21.28 -8.68
CA ASP A 340 -9.04 21.67 -7.97
C ASP A 340 -8.86 21.78 -6.46
N ASP A 341 -8.09 20.86 -5.85
CA ASP A 341 -7.78 20.87 -4.42
C ASP A 341 -6.29 20.63 -4.16
N LEU A 342 -5.55 21.73 -3.96
CA LEU A 342 -4.11 21.71 -3.68
C LEU A 342 -3.75 21.08 -2.32
N ASN A 343 -4.74 20.84 -1.45
CA ASN A 343 -4.56 20.22 -0.14
C ASN A 343 -5.01 18.76 -0.09
N LEU A 344 -5.54 18.21 -1.18
CA LEU A 344 -5.96 16.82 -1.23
C LEU A 344 -4.75 15.90 -1.00
N THR A 345 -4.89 15.00 -0.04
CA THR A 345 -3.90 13.98 0.28
C THR A 345 -4.57 12.61 0.34
N VAL A 346 -3.77 11.58 0.09
CA VAL A 346 -4.20 10.19 0.17
C VAL A 346 -3.22 9.38 1.02
N PRO A 347 -3.69 8.37 1.77
CA PRO A 347 -2.83 7.50 2.56
C PRO A 347 -1.75 6.83 1.70
N ILE A 348 -0.52 6.77 2.20
CA ILE A 348 0.62 6.22 1.45
C ILE A 348 0.44 4.72 1.16
N SER A 349 -0.17 3.96 2.07
CA SER A 349 -0.48 2.54 1.85
C SER A 349 -1.52 2.30 0.77
N SER A 350 -2.35 3.31 0.48
CA SER A 350 -3.32 3.28 -0.61
C SER A 350 -2.63 3.48 -1.95
N VAL A 351 -1.74 4.48 -2.05
CA VAL A 351 -0.93 4.76 -3.25
C VAL A 351 -0.09 3.54 -3.66
N LEU A 352 0.41 2.77 -2.69
CA LEU A 352 1.22 1.59 -2.94
C LEU A 352 0.41 0.33 -3.29
N SER A 353 -0.91 0.36 -3.13
CA SER A 353 -1.76 -0.80 -3.36
C SER A 353 -2.33 -0.79 -4.77
N PRO A 354 -2.19 -1.88 -5.56
CA PRO A 354 -2.88 -2.00 -6.84
C PRO A 354 -4.34 -2.48 -6.70
N ARG A 355 -4.76 -2.79 -5.47
CA ARG A 355 -6.00 -3.50 -5.18
C ARG A 355 -7.21 -2.57 -5.10
N GLY A 356 -8.39 -3.14 -5.32
CA GLY A 356 -9.67 -2.43 -5.23
C GLY A 356 -10.81 -3.32 -4.74
N THR A 357 -11.89 -2.70 -4.29
CA THR A 357 -13.10 -3.40 -3.84
C THR A 357 -14.32 -2.49 -3.96
N ILE A 358 -15.51 -3.09 -3.96
CA ILE A 358 -16.80 -2.40 -3.98
C ILE A 358 -17.54 -2.78 -2.72
N LEU A 359 -17.92 -1.78 -1.91
CA LEU A 359 -18.67 -2.00 -0.67
C LEU A 359 -20.09 -1.49 -0.83
N TYR A 360 -21.02 -2.06 -0.06
CA TYR A 360 -22.35 -1.47 0.09
C TYR A 360 -22.27 -0.16 0.88
N GLY A 361 -22.94 0.88 0.38
CA GLY A 361 -23.05 2.17 1.05
C GLY A 361 -24.24 2.22 2.02
N ASN A 362 -24.72 3.43 2.32
CA ASN A 362 -25.83 3.65 3.24
C ASN A 362 -27.19 3.79 2.51
N ASN A 363 -27.19 4.20 1.24
CA ASN A 363 -28.41 4.41 0.46
C ASN A 363 -28.68 3.23 -0.49
N VAL A 364 -28.89 2.05 0.08
CA VAL A 364 -29.08 0.80 -0.67
C VAL A 364 -30.56 0.54 -0.97
N THR A 365 -30.84 -0.36 -1.91
CA THR A 365 -32.21 -0.80 -2.20
C THR A 365 -32.74 -1.73 -1.10
N ASP A 366 -34.06 -1.91 -0.99
CA ASP A 366 -34.68 -2.82 -0.01
C ASP A 366 -34.12 -4.26 -0.05
N GLN A 367 -33.68 -4.72 -1.22
CA GLN A 367 -33.09 -6.06 -1.39
C GLN A 367 -31.71 -6.18 -0.73
N ASP A 368 -30.99 -5.07 -0.62
CA ASP A 368 -29.63 -4.97 -0.10
C ASP A 368 -29.57 -4.45 1.34
N GLU A 369 -30.72 -4.16 1.97
CA GLU A 369 -30.79 -3.50 3.29
C GLU A 369 -30.00 -4.23 4.38
N SER A 370 -29.93 -5.57 4.32
CA SER A 370 -29.14 -6.38 5.25
C SER A 370 -27.62 -6.25 5.09
N LYS A 371 -27.15 -5.71 3.95
CA LYS A 371 -25.74 -5.49 3.62
C LYS A 371 -25.34 -4.01 3.74
N ARG A 372 -26.28 -3.11 4.03
CA ARG A 372 -26.02 -1.67 4.23
C ARG A 372 -24.90 -1.45 5.24
N VAL A 373 -24.05 -0.44 5.03
CA VAL A 373 -23.09 0.00 6.06
C VAL A 373 -23.82 0.39 7.35
N TYR A 374 -23.29 -0.03 8.49
CA TYR A 374 -23.84 0.35 9.79
C TYR A 374 -22.77 0.50 10.88
N LEU A 375 -23.13 1.26 11.91
CA LEU A 375 -22.38 1.38 13.16
C LEU A 375 -22.98 0.43 14.20
N GLU A 376 -22.23 -0.57 14.61
CA GLU A 376 -22.58 -1.53 15.65
C GLU A 376 -22.03 -1.03 17.00
N ILE A 377 -22.90 -0.77 17.98
CA ILE A 377 -22.49 -0.31 19.31
C ILE A 377 -22.96 -1.31 20.37
N TYR A 378 -22.00 -1.90 21.09
CA TYR A 378 -22.24 -2.63 22.32
C TYR A 378 -22.07 -1.68 23.50
N TYR A 379 -23.09 -1.60 24.35
CA TYR A 379 -23.09 -0.70 25.51
C TYR A 379 -23.64 -1.37 26.76
N THR A 380 -23.33 -0.78 27.92
CA THR A 380 -23.88 -1.16 29.21
C THR A 380 -24.67 0.01 29.78
N GLU A 381 -25.85 -0.28 30.33
CA GLU A 381 -26.65 0.70 31.06
C GLU A 381 -26.24 0.65 32.55
N PRO A 382 -25.78 1.76 33.15
CA PRO A 382 -25.47 1.79 34.57
C PRO A 382 -26.77 1.68 35.38
N ASN A 383 -26.79 0.78 36.36
CA ASN A 383 -27.85 0.75 37.36
C ASN A 383 -27.55 1.82 38.42
N TYR A 384 -28.29 2.93 38.40
CA TYR A 384 -28.24 3.96 39.43
C TYR A 384 -29.38 3.82 40.44
#